data_AF-A0AAN5I809-F1
#
_entry.id   AF-A0AAN5I809-F1
#
_cell.length_a   1.000
_cell.length_b   1.000
_cell.length_c   1.000
_cell.angle_alpha   90.00
_cell.angle_beta   90.00
_cell.angle_gamma   90.00
#
_symmetry.space_group_name_H-M   'P 1'
#
loop_
_entity.id
_entity.type
_entity.pdbx_description
1 polymer ?
#
loop_
_entity_poly.entity_id
_entity_poly.type
_entity_poly.pdbx_seq_one_letter_code
_entity_poly.pdbx_strand_id
1 'polypeptide(L)'
;TLVRNVAYFFIYFSLMTTACVWMLIPGSCLLQYLSLHNSHFSNVKKLALSYGFSLIMIAWSTPYLLNFYPSAAFDETVREAHRPDPCDSFVALGGVLMPTDEHPKGILNFALECIIPTYVISYGTFAFCICKSRQTLASLNSTLSDKTHVMHRRFLLMLALQNLLPLVVLSVPMTIFFIVVVSGYGMGLMTLIMTFSYWTLPMIQGSVALKFVLLANNPPVERSGMSTTILLSSTTSGVLGSILNCAVLHVLWKRKYPTNLLAYRISITALQWLLMSSIVTALSNKAHLYHSSSGHIVVFGFIAT
;
A
#
# COMPACT_ATOMS: atom_id res chain seq x y z
N THR A 1 -0.49 21.96 -23.97
CA THR A 1 -1.43 21.99 -22.83
C THR A 1 -1.99 20.62 -22.46
N LEU A 2 -2.56 19.85 -23.40
CA LEU A 2 -3.13 18.52 -23.10
C LEU A 2 -2.13 17.54 -22.47
N VAL A 3 -0.95 17.36 -23.08
CA VAL A 3 0.11 16.46 -22.59
C VAL A 3 0.49 16.78 -21.14
N ARG A 4 0.66 18.06 -20.81
CA ARG A 4 0.98 18.52 -19.44
C ARG A 4 -0.13 18.19 -18.43
N ASN A 5 -1.39 18.37 -18.81
CA ASN A 5 -2.52 18.04 -17.93
C ASN A 5 -2.61 16.52 -17.67
N VAL A 6 -2.33 15.71 -18.70
CA VAL A 6 -2.25 14.25 -18.58
C VAL A 6 -1.09 13.85 -17.65
N ALA A 7 0.05 14.51 -17.76
CA ALA A 7 1.20 14.29 -16.87
C ALA A 7 0.86 14.57 -15.41
N TYR A 8 0.26 15.74 -15.13
CA TYR A 8 -0.18 16.10 -13.78
C TYR A 8 -1.18 15.09 -13.22
N PHE A 9 -2.15 14.66 -14.02
CA PHE A 9 -3.09 13.62 -13.62
C PHE A 9 -2.35 12.35 -13.18
N PHE A 10 -1.39 11.85 -13.95
CA PHE A 10 -0.64 10.66 -13.59
C PHE A 10 0.20 10.82 -12.33
N ILE A 11 0.83 11.98 -12.12
CA ILE A 11 1.63 12.26 -10.91
C ILE A 11 0.71 12.27 -9.68
N TYR A 12 -0.38 13.05 -9.70
CA TYR A 12 -1.30 13.11 -8.57
C TYR A 12 -1.99 11.77 -8.32
N PHE A 13 -2.38 11.05 -9.37
CA PHE A 13 -2.98 9.73 -9.25
C PHE A 13 -1.99 8.73 -8.63
N SER A 14 -0.70 8.82 -8.95
CA SER A 14 0.36 8.00 -8.32
C SER A 14 0.56 8.31 -6.85
N LEU A 15 0.64 9.59 -6.49
CA LEU A 15 0.75 10.03 -5.10
C LEU A 15 -0.48 9.58 -4.28
N MET A 16 -1.68 9.75 -4.85
CA MET A 16 -2.93 9.31 -4.23
C MET A 16 -2.98 7.79 -4.04
N THR A 17 -2.61 7.02 -5.06
CA THR A 17 -2.61 5.56 -4.96
C THR A 17 -1.62 5.09 -3.90
N THR A 18 -0.43 5.70 -3.85
CA THR A 18 0.58 5.40 -2.83
C THR A 18 0.04 5.68 -1.43
N ALA A 19 -0.64 6.82 -1.24
CA ALA A 19 -1.31 7.15 0.02
C ALA A 19 -2.40 6.16 0.41
N CYS A 20 -3.19 5.71 -0.56
CA CYS A 20 -4.23 4.70 -0.36
C CYS A 20 -3.70 3.35 0.15
N VAL A 21 -2.40 3.01 -0.06
CA VAL A 21 -1.83 1.72 0.36
C VAL A 21 -1.99 1.50 1.86
N TRP A 22 -1.66 2.49 2.69
CA TRP A 22 -1.81 2.37 4.14
C TRP A 22 -3.20 2.79 4.63
N MET A 23 -3.83 3.77 3.99
CA MET A 23 -5.15 4.26 4.42
C MET A 23 -6.27 3.22 4.24
N LEU A 24 -6.11 2.25 3.33
CA LEU A 24 -7.08 1.17 3.12
C LEU A 24 -6.86 -0.05 4.04
N ILE A 25 -5.75 -0.11 4.80
CA ILE A 25 -5.46 -1.22 5.73
C ILE A 25 -6.59 -1.43 6.75
N PRO A 26 -7.11 -0.38 7.44
CA PRO A 26 -8.18 -0.52 8.41
C PRO A 26 -9.44 -1.15 7.84
N GLY A 27 -9.78 -0.89 6.56
CA GLY A 27 -11.03 -1.35 5.95
C GLY A 27 -11.18 -2.87 6.01
N SER A 28 -10.14 -3.62 5.62
CA SER A 28 -10.17 -5.09 5.66
C SER A 28 -10.32 -5.64 7.09
N CYS A 29 -9.70 -4.98 8.07
CA CYS A 29 -9.65 -5.43 9.46
C CYS A 29 -10.90 -5.05 10.24
N LEU A 30 -11.45 -3.86 10.00
CA LEU A 30 -12.75 -3.43 10.51
C LEU A 30 -13.85 -4.33 9.95
N LEU A 31 -13.79 -4.70 8.68
CA LEU A 31 -14.78 -5.61 8.08
C LEU A 31 -14.76 -6.98 8.77
N GLN A 32 -13.56 -7.49 9.06
CA GLN A 32 -13.39 -8.72 9.82
C GLN A 32 -13.95 -8.59 11.24
N TYR A 33 -13.58 -7.54 11.95
CA TYR A 33 -14.02 -7.25 13.31
C TYR A 33 -15.54 -7.11 13.41
N LEU A 34 -16.15 -6.27 12.57
CA LEU A 34 -17.61 -6.06 12.54
C LEU A 34 -18.36 -7.33 12.20
N SER A 35 -17.77 -8.20 11.40
CA SER A 35 -18.41 -9.47 11.08
C SER A 35 -18.35 -10.50 12.22
N LEU A 36 -17.36 -10.41 13.11
CA LEU A 36 -17.28 -11.25 14.31
C LEU A 36 -18.16 -10.69 15.43
N HIS A 37 -18.13 -9.37 15.66
CA HIS A 37 -18.81 -8.73 16.78
C HIS A 37 -20.28 -8.37 16.49
N ASN A 38 -20.57 -7.90 15.27
CA ASN A 38 -21.89 -7.38 14.89
C ASN A 38 -22.46 -8.22 13.75
N SER A 39 -22.64 -9.53 14.01
CA SER A 39 -23.15 -10.49 13.02
C SER A 39 -24.50 -10.06 12.43
N HIS A 40 -25.34 -9.42 13.23
CA HIS A 40 -26.68 -8.90 12.86
C HIS A 40 -26.66 -7.75 11.84
N PHE A 41 -25.54 -7.05 11.62
CA PHE A 41 -25.46 -6.03 10.57
C PHE A 41 -25.48 -6.67 9.18
N SER A 42 -26.20 -6.03 8.25
CA SER A 42 -26.16 -6.40 6.84
C SER A 42 -24.74 -6.25 6.27
N ASN A 43 -24.40 -7.05 5.26
CA ASN A 43 -23.06 -7.02 4.65
C ASN A 43 -22.73 -5.64 4.05
N VAL A 44 -23.71 -4.96 3.46
CA VAL A 44 -23.56 -3.60 2.93
C VAL A 44 -23.20 -2.61 4.05
N LYS A 45 -23.90 -2.67 5.19
CA LYS A 45 -23.60 -1.81 6.35
C LYS A 45 -22.19 -2.08 6.89
N LYS A 46 -21.79 -3.34 7.00
CA LYS A 46 -20.43 -3.72 7.42
C LYS A 46 -19.38 -3.17 6.45
N LEU A 47 -19.59 -3.31 5.15
CA LEU A 47 -18.68 -2.79 4.12
C LEU A 47 -18.58 -1.26 4.18
N ALA A 48 -19.72 -0.58 4.23
CA ALA A 48 -19.80 0.87 4.29
C ALA A 48 -19.12 1.45 5.54
N LEU A 49 -19.34 0.86 6.73
CA LEU A 49 -18.68 1.30 7.96
C LEU A 49 -17.16 1.06 7.92
N SER A 50 -16.73 -0.07 7.35
CA SER A 50 -15.32 -0.44 7.34
C SER A 50 -14.50 0.42 6.35
N TYR A 51 -14.98 0.55 5.11
CA TYR A 51 -14.27 1.31 4.08
C TYR A 51 -14.61 2.81 4.11
N GLY A 52 -15.76 3.21 4.67
CA GLY A 52 -16.10 4.62 4.88
C GLY A 52 -15.07 5.33 5.76
N PHE A 53 -14.56 4.65 6.78
CA PHE A 53 -13.45 5.16 7.59
C PHE A 53 -12.19 5.46 6.75
N SER A 54 -11.79 4.52 5.88
CA SER A 54 -10.66 4.73 4.97
C SER A 54 -10.92 5.85 3.95
N LEU A 55 -12.14 5.97 3.41
CA LEU A 55 -12.51 7.03 2.48
C LEU A 55 -12.43 8.42 3.13
N ILE A 56 -12.82 8.56 4.40
CA ILE A 56 -12.67 9.81 5.15
C ILE A 56 -11.19 10.19 5.27
N MET A 57 -10.31 9.23 5.59
CA MET A 57 -8.86 9.51 5.66
C MET A 57 -8.29 9.92 4.29
N ILE A 58 -8.72 9.25 3.21
CA ILE A 58 -8.29 9.60 1.85
C ILE A 58 -8.77 11.01 1.49
N ALA A 59 -10.04 11.34 1.77
CA ALA A 59 -10.59 12.67 1.54
C ALA A 59 -9.84 13.75 2.34
N TRP A 60 -9.54 13.49 3.61
CA TRP A 60 -8.74 14.39 4.45
C TRP A 60 -7.31 14.58 3.93
N SER A 61 -6.70 13.52 3.41
CA SER A 61 -5.33 13.57 2.87
C SER A 61 -5.24 14.25 1.50
N THR A 62 -6.34 14.31 0.77
CA THR A 62 -6.39 14.79 -0.62
C THR A 62 -5.82 16.20 -0.81
N PRO A 63 -6.21 17.23 -0.01
CA PRO A 63 -5.65 18.57 -0.15
C PRO A 63 -4.14 18.62 0.04
N TYR A 64 -3.57 17.74 0.85
CA TYR A 64 -2.14 17.71 1.09
C TYR A 64 -1.36 17.14 -0.09
N LEU A 65 -1.91 16.13 -0.76
CA LEU A 65 -1.33 15.54 -1.97
C LEU A 65 -1.39 16.50 -3.17
N LEU A 66 -2.27 17.50 -3.13
CA LEU A 66 -2.39 18.55 -4.14
C LEU A 66 -1.46 19.75 -3.88
N ASN A 67 -0.69 19.75 -2.79
CA ASN A 67 0.26 20.84 -2.49
C ASN A 67 1.53 20.78 -3.33
N PHE A 68 1.78 19.69 -4.06
CA PHE A 68 2.90 19.63 -4.99
C PHE A 68 2.65 20.60 -6.15
N TYR A 69 3.67 21.33 -6.57
CA TYR A 69 3.52 22.39 -7.56
C TYR A 69 4.68 22.37 -8.57
N PRO A 70 4.47 22.91 -9.78
CA PRO A 70 5.55 23.05 -10.76
C PRO A 70 6.41 24.29 -10.45
N SER A 71 7.71 24.19 -10.65
CA SER A 71 8.65 25.32 -10.51
C SER A 71 9.85 25.10 -11.44
N ALA A 72 10.41 26.19 -11.96
CA ALA A 72 11.61 26.14 -12.81
C ALA A 72 12.80 25.48 -12.09
N ALA A 73 12.91 25.66 -10.77
CA ALA A 73 13.94 25.02 -9.96
C ALA A 73 13.81 23.48 -9.95
N PHE A 74 12.57 22.95 -9.99
CA PHE A 74 12.33 21.52 -10.12
C PHE A 74 12.73 21.01 -11.52
N ASP A 75 12.48 21.80 -12.56
CA ASP A 75 12.89 21.45 -13.92
C ASP A 75 14.42 21.42 -14.08
N GLU A 76 15.13 22.38 -13.50
CA GLU A 76 16.60 22.39 -13.48
C GLU A 76 17.16 21.20 -12.72
N THR A 77 16.57 20.89 -11.56
CA THR A 77 16.92 19.71 -10.75
C THR A 77 16.77 18.42 -11.54
N VAL A 78 15.69 18.28 -12.31
CA VAL A 78 15.50 17.15 -13.24
C VAL A 78 16.57 17.13 -14.32
N ARG A 79 16.82 18.26 -14.99
CA ARG A 79 17.77 18.32 -16.10
C ARG A 79 19.18 17.96 -15.65
N GLU A 80 19.58 18.44 -14.47
CA GLU A 80 20.86 18.13 -13.86
C GLU A 80 20.98 16.63 -13.53
N ALA A 81 19.94 16.05 -12.92
CA ALA A 81 19.94 14.66 -12.49
C ALA A 81 19.82 13.64 -13.63
N HIS A 82 18.97 13.93 -14.63
CA HIS A 82 18.62 12.98 -15.68
C HIS A 82 19.30 13.24 -17.02
N ARG A 83 19.80 14.46 -17.24
CA ARG A 83 20.34 14.90 -18.52
C ARG A 83 19.44 14.47 -19.70
N PRO A 84 18.11 14.77 -19.65
CA PRO A 84 17.21 14.41 -20.73
C PRO A 84 17.68 15.07 -22.03
N ASP A 85 17.34 14.47 -23.19
CA ASP A 85 17.65 15.10 -24.47
C ASP A 85 16.99 16.49 -24.51
N PRO A 86 17.62 17.52 -25.09
CA PRO A 86 16.98 18.83 -25.27
C PRO A 86 15.61 18.77 -25.96
N CYS A 87 15.34 17.72 -26.75
CA CYS A 87 14.07 17.49 -27.41
C CYS A 87 13.02 16.80 -26.51
N ASP A 88 13.42 16.23 -25.37
CA ASP A 88 12.52 15.49 -24.48
C ASP A 88 11.61 16.44 -23.70
N SER A 89 10.30 16.17 -23.77
CA SER A 89 9.33 16.86 -22.92
C SER A 89 9.16 16.14 -21.59
N PHE A 90 9.26 16.87 -20.49
CA PHE A 90 9.01 16.34 -19.15
C PHE A 90 8.20 17.33 -18.31
N VAL A 91 7.68 16.83 -17.20
CA VAL A 91 6.96 17.63 -16.20
C VAL A 91 7.52 17.31 -14.83
N ALA A 92 8.00 18.34 -14.12
CA ALA A 92 8.45 18.23 -12.74
C ALA A 92 7.38 18.82 -11.80
N LEU A 93 6.96 18.04 -10.82
CA LEU A 93 6.19 18.53 -9.67
C LEU A 93 7.00 18.32 -8.42
N GLY A 94 6.95 19.28 -7.51
CA GLY A 94 7.76 19.24 -6.32
C GLY A 94 7.17 19.95 -5.12
N GLY A 95 7.96 19.96 -4.06
CA GLY A 95 7.67 20.71 -2.85
C GLY A 95 8.95 21.16 -2.16
N VAL A 96 8.88 22.32 -1.51
CA VAL A 96 9.93 22.85 -0.64
C VAL A 96 9.87 22.19 0.73
N LEU A 97 11.02 21.96 1.36
CA LEU A 97 11.09 21.32 2.67
C LEU A 97 10.32 22.12 3.73
N MET A 98 10.62 23.42 3.82
CA MET A 98 10.00 24.37 4.72
C MET A 98 8.98 25.25 3.97
N PRO A 99 7.91 25.72 4.63
CA PRO A 99 7.01 26.72 4.07
C PRO A 99 7.73 27.97 3.58
N THR A 100 7.29 28.52 2.45
CA THR A 100 7.67 29.85 1.95
C THR A 100 6.43 30.73 1.82
N ASP A 101 6.61 32.03 1.61
CA ASP A 101 5.49 32.96 1.41
C ASP A 101 4.65 32.59 0.18
N GLU A 102 5.29 32.06 -0.87
CA GLU A 102 4.63 31.57 -2.08
C GLU A 102 3.97 30.19 -1.88
N HIS A 103 4.57 29.35 -1.03
CA HIS A 103 4.16 27.97 -0.80
C HIS A 103 4.08 27.66 0.70
N PRO A 104 2.98 28.03 1.38
CA PRO A 104 2.86 27.95 2.83
C PRO A 104 2.80 26.52 3.38
N LYS A 105 2.71 25.52 2.51
CA LYS A 105 2.63 24.10 2.88
C LYS A 105 3.85 23.36 2.37
N GLY A 106 4.93 23.42 3.15
CA GLY A 106 6.13 22.64 2.91
C GLY A 106 5.92 21.13 3.09
N ILE A 107 6.87 20.34 2.61
CA ILE A 107 6.89 18.88 2.75
C ILE A 107 6.87 18.45 4.22
N LEU A 108 7.48 19.24 5.11
CA LEU A 108 7.44 18.97 6.54
C LEU A 108 6.00 19.00 7.08
N ASN A 109 5.19 20.00 6.67
CA ASN A 109 3.78 20.08 7.06
C ASN A 109 2.99 18.90 6.49
N PHE A 110 3.26 18.51 5.24
CA PHE A 110 2.65 17.31 4.66
C PHE A 110 2.97 16.04 5.48
N ALA A 111 4.23 15.86 5.89
CA ALA A 111 4.63 14.72 6.69
C ALA A 111 3.96 14.72 8.08
N LEU A 112 3.96 15.86 8.77
CA LEU A 112 3.44 15.99 10.14
C LEU A 112 1.92 16.00 10.22
N GLU A 113 1.23 16.64 9.28
CA GLU A 113 -0.23 16.81 9.33
C GLU A 113 -0.98 15.71 8.57
N CYS A 114 -0.37 15.08 7.57
CA CYS A 114 -1.01 14.07 6.74
C CYS A 114 -0.42 12.68 6.95
N ILE A 115 0.88 12.49 6.68
CA ILE A 115 1.48 11.14 6.67
C ILE A 115 1.45 10.53 8.08
N ILE A 116 2.04 11.19 9.08
CA ILE A 116 2.14 10.64 10.44
C ILE A 116 0.75 10.36 11.04
N PRO A 117 -0.22 11.31 11.03
CA PRO A 117 -1.52 11.06 11.64
C PRO A 117 -2.28 9.93 10.94
N THR A 118 -2.32 9.91 9.61
CA THR A 118 -3.04 8.85 8.87
C THR A 118 -2.38 7.49 9.04
N TYR A 119 -1.05 7.43 9.15
CA TYR A 119 -0.31 6.20 9.42
C TYR A 119 -0.60 5.68 10.83
N VAL A 120 -0.50 6.55 11.84
CA VAL A 120 -0.80 6.21 13.25
C VAL A 120 -2.25 5.75 13.40
N ILE A 121 -3.21 6.47 12.83
CA ILE A 121 -4.63 6.11 12.86
C ILE A 121 -4.86 4.77 12.17
N SER A 122 -4.27 4.55 11.00
CA SER A 122 -4.44 3.32 10.23
C SER A 122 -3.91 2.10 10.98
N TYR A 123 -2.66 2.16 11.45
CA TYR A 123 -2.04 1.04 12.14
C TYR A 123 -2.54 0.87 13.59
N GLY A 124 -2.93 1.95 14.25
CA GLY A 124 -3.62 1.89 15.54
C GLY A 124 -4.97 1.17 15.42
N THR A 125 -5.76 1.51 14.40
CA THR A 125 -7.05 0.83 14.11
C THR A 125 -6.83 -0.64 13.76
N PHE A 126 -5.82 -0.93 12.95
CA PHE A 126 -5.42 -2.31 12.63
C PHE A 126 -5.07 -3.11 13.89
N ALA A 127 -4.17 -2.61 14.74
CA ALA A 127 -3.75 -3.26 15.97
C ALA A 127 -4.94 -3.49 16.91
N PHE A 128 -5.79 -2.48 17.06
CA PHE A 128 -7.04 -2.58 17.83
C PHE A 128 -7.95 -3.70 17.29
N CYS A 129 -8.20 -3.74 15.98
CA CYS A 129 -9.05 -4.75 15.35
C CYS A 129 -8.50 -6.17 15.55
N ILE A 130 -7.18 -6.37 15.40
CA ILE A 130 -6.54 -7.67 15.62
C ILE A 130 -6.66 -8.09 17.08
N CYS A 131 -6.34 -7.20 18.03
CA CYS A 131 -6.46 -7.47 19.47
C CYS A 131 -7.89 -7.82 19.87
N LYS A 132 -8.88 -7.03 19.43
CA LYS A 132 -10.29 -7.28 19.71
C LYS A 132 -10.79 -8.58 19.05
N SER A 133 -10.43 -8.82 17.80
CA SER A 133 -10.81 -10.07 17.12
C SER A 133 -10.23 -11.31 17.82
N ARG A 134 -8.99 -11.22 18.33
CA ARG A 134 -8.39 -12.30 19.14
C ARG A 134 -9.12 -12.52 20.46
N GLN A 135 -9.48 -11.44 21.17
CA GLN A 135 -10.26 -11.53 22.42
C GLN A 135 -11.62 -12.19 22.17
N THR A 136 -12.35 -11.75 21.13
CA THR A 136 -13.65 -12.33 20.76
C THR A 136 -13.54 -13.80 20.35
N LEU A 137 -12.49 -14.17 19.62
CA LEU A 137 -12.28 -15.59 19.28
C LEU A 137 -11.98 -16.44 20.51
N ALA A 138 -11.19 -15.93 21.45
CA ALA A 138 -10.92 -16.63 22.71
C ALA A 138 -12.19 -16.84 23.55
N SER A 139 -13.09 -15.85 23.59
CA SER A 139 -14.37 -15.99 24.30
C SER A 139 -15.35 -16.95 23.62
N LEU A 140 -15.24 -17.16 22.31
CA LEU A 140 -16.10 -18.08 21.55
C LEU A 140 -15.60 -19.53 21.52
N ASN A 141 -14.48 -19.82 22.20
CA ASN A 141 -13.82 -21.13 22.18
C ASN A 141 -14.71 -22.26 22.73
N SER A 142 -15.68 -21.96 23.61
CA SER A 142 -16.62 -22.96 24.13
C SER A 142 -17.77 -23.30 23.18
N THR A 143 -18.05 -22.44 22.19
CA THR A 143 -19.28 -22.52 21.37
C THR A 143 -18.99 -22.93 19.92
N LEU A 144 -17.79 -22.65 19.41
CA LEU A 144 -17.40 -22.99 18.05
C LEU A 144 -16.74 -24.37 17.99
N SER A 145 -16.99 -25.09 16.90
CA SER A 145 -16.22 -26.30 16.59
C SER A 145 -14.73 -26.00 16.45
N ASP A 146 -13.87 -26.91 16.91
CA ASP A 146 -12.41 -26.84 16.79
C ASP A 146 -11.96 -26.51 15.36
N LYS A 147 -12.64 -27.09 14.36
CA LYS A 147 -12.35 -26.85 12.94
C LYS A 147 -12.55 -25.38 12.56
N THR A 148 -13.65 -24.78 13.01
CA THR A 148 -13.98 -23.38 12.75
C THR A 148 -13.02 -22.44 13.49
N HIS A 149 -12.65 -22.79 14.72
CA HIS A 149 -11.69 -22.01 15.50
C HIS A 149 -10.29 -21.98 14.85
N VAL A 150 -9.77 -23.15 14.42
CA VAL A 150 -8.49 -23.24 13.70
C VAL A 150 -8.53 -22.42 12.40
N MET A 151 -9.64 -22.48 11.67
CA MET A 151 -9.84 -21.72 10.45
C MET A 151 -9.80 -20.20 10.69
N HIS A 152 -10.50 -19.71 11.72
CA HIS A 152 -10.48 -18.29 12.09
C HIS A 152 -9.12 -17.81 12.55
N ARG A 153 -8.38 -18.60 13.34
CA ARG A 153 -7.02 -18.26 13.79
C ARG A 153 -6.07 -18.13 12.60
N ARG A 154 -6.15 -19.06 11.64
CA ARG A 154 -5.36 -18.99 10.40
C ARG A 154 -5.72 -17.76 9.57
N PHE A 155 -7.02 -17.45 9.46
CA PHE A 155 -7.48 -16.26 8.75
C PHE A 155 -6.96 -14.97 9.40
N LEU A 156 -7.04 -14.83 10.72
CA LEU A 156 -6.48 -13.67 11.42
C LEU A 156 -4.97 -13.54 11.25
N LEU A 157 -4.23 -14.65 11.28
CA LEU A 157 -2.79 -14.64 11.06
C LEU A 157 -2.46 -14.19 9.62
N MET A 158 -3.22 -14.65 8.63
CA MET A 158 -3.07 -14.19 7.25
C MET A 158 -3.35 -12.69 7.14
N LEU A 159 -4.48 -12.21 7.70
CA LEU A 159 -4.83 -10.80 7.69
C LEU A 159 -3.75 -9.96 8.38
N ALA A 160 -3.18 -10.45 9.48
CA ALA A 160 -2.08 -9.80 10.16
C ALA A 160 -0.82 -9.75 9.29
N LEU A 161 -0.43 -10.86 8.67
CA LEU A 161 0.73 -10.89 7.78
C LEU A 161 0.56 -9.99 6.56
N GLN A 162 -0.62 -10.00 5.91
CA GLN A 162 -0.87 -9.18 4.71
C GLN A 162 -0.78 -7.68 4.98
N ASN A 163 -1.10 -7.23 6.20
CA ASN A 163 -1.09 -5.82 6.58
C ASN A 163 0.19 -5.39 7.32
N LEU A 164 0.83 -6.30 8.07
CA LEU A 164 2.07 -6.02 8.80
C LEU A 164 3.31 -6.11 7.90
N LEU A 165 3.28 -6.98 6.89
CA LEU A 165 4.42 -7.17 6.01
C LEU A 165 4.73 -5.93 5.16
N PRO A 166 3.73 -5.20 4.61
CA PRO A 166 4.00 -3.89 4.02
C PRO A 166 4.59 -2.88 4.98
N LEU A 167 4.16 -2.89 6.24
CA LEU A 167 4.74 -2.01 7.27
C LEU A 167 6.23 -2.32 7.45
N VAL A 168 6.60 -3.60 7.60
CA VAL A 168 8.01 -4.00 7.76
C VAL A 168 8.82 -3.62 6.54
N VAL A 169 8.34 -3.95 5.34
CA VAL A 169 9.06 -3.67 4.07
C VAL A 169 9.18 -2.17 3.82
N LEU A 170 8.15 -1.37 4.13
CA LEU A 170 8.19 0.09 3.97
C LEU A 170 8.85 0.83 5.14
N SER A 171 9.03 0.20 6.30
CA SER A 171 9.63 0.88 7.45
C SER A 171 11.06 1.35 7.15
N VAL A 172 11.85 0.55 6.43
CA VAL A 172 13.22 0.89 6.03
C VAL A 172 13.24 2.10 5.09
N PRO A 173 12.60 2.10 3.91
CA PRO A 173 12.62 3.26 3.01
C PRO A 173 11.96 4.49 3.64
N MET A 174 10.91 4.34 4.45
CA MET A 174 10.31 5.48 5.16
C MET A 174 11.26 6.06 6.21
N THR A 175 11.99 5.22 6.95
CA THR A 175 12.99 5.71 7.93
C THR A 175 14.11 6.46 7.22
N ILE A 176 14.62 5.93 6.11
CA ILE A 176 15.61 6.61 5.27
C ILE A 176 15.05 7.95 4.77
N PHE A 177 13.82 7.96 4.24
CA PHE A 177 13.14 9.18 3.80
C PHE A 177 13.06 10.22 4.92
N PHE A 178 12.62 9.85 6.12
CA PHE A 178 12.54 10.76 7.26
C PHE A 178 13.90 11.31 7.66
N ILE A 179 14.93 10.45 7.75
CA ILE A 179 16.30 10.89 8.07
C ILE A 179 16.77 11.91 7.04
N VAL A 180 16.59 11.63 5.75
CA VAL A 180 16.99 12.51 4.65
C VAL A 180 16.23 13.84 4.71
N VAL A 181 14.91 13.81 4.90
CA VAL A 181 14.07 15.01 5.00
C VAL A 181 14.48 15.88 6.18
N VAL A 182 14.71 15.30 7.36
CA VAL A 182 15.09 16.05 8.58
C VAL A 182 16.51 16.59 8.49
N SER A 183 17.43 15.84 7.88
CA SER A 183 18.82 16.26 7.70
C SER A 183 19.04 17.22 6.52
N GLY A 184 18.06 17.35 5.62
CA GLY A 184 18.20 18.10 4.38
C GLY A 184 19.16 17.47 3.37
N TYR A 185 19.47 16.17 3.52
CA TYR A 185 20.42 15.50 2.62
C TYR A 185 19.85 15.20 1.23
N GLY A 186 20.76 15.06 0.28
CA GLY A 186 20.55 14.41 -1.01
C GLY A 186 19.98 12.99 -0.89
N MET A 187 18.74 12.72 -1.30
CA MET A 187 18.22 11.34 -1.35
C MET A 187 18.92 10.49 -2.44
N GLY A 188 19.42 11.11 -3.51
CA GLY A 188 20.31 10.50 -4.52
C GLY A 188 19.96 9.05 -4.88
N LEU A 189 20.95 8.14 -4.77
CA LEU A 189 20.77 6.72 -5.05
C LEU A 189 19.84 6.00 -4.05
N MET A 190 19.57 6.57 -2.87
CA MET A 190 18.66 5.98 -1.88
C MET A 190 17.20 5.95 -2.38
N THR A 191 16.83 6.78 -3.37
CA THR A 191 15.51 6.68 -4.00
C THR A 191 15.34 5.34 -4.73
N LEU A 192 16.41 4.72 -5.23
CA LEU A 192 16.32 3.37 -5.83
C LEU A 192 15.92 2.33 -4.79
N ILE A 193 16.42 2.43 -3.56
CA ILE A 193 16.03 1.54 -2.46
C ILE A 193 14.54 1.72 -2.15
N MET A 194 14.04 2.96 -2.15
CA MET A 194 12.61 3.21 -1.99
C MET A 194 11.80 2.58 -3.12
N THR A 195 12.16 2.85 -4.37
CA THR A 195 11.47 2.28 -5.55
C THR A 195 11.46 0.75 -5.50
N PHE A 196 12.60 0.12 -5.21
CA PHE A 196 12.69 -1.33 -5.11
C PHE A 196 11.82 -1.90 -3.99
N SER A 197 11.78 -1.22 -2.84
CA SER A 197 10.91 -1.60 -1.72
C SER A 197 9.44 -1.55 -2.13
N TYR A 198 9.00 -0.47 -2.79
CA TYR A 198 7.62 -0.35 -3.30
C TYR A 198 7.28 -1.43 -4.34
N TRP A 199 8.21 -1.75 -5.23
CA TRP A 199 8.03 -2.80 -6.25
C TRP A 199 7.96 -4.20 -5.66
N THR A 200 8.65 -4.45 -4.55
CA THR A 200 8.63 -5.78 -3.91
C THR A 200 7.36 -6.06 -3.14
N LEU A 201 6.65 -5.02 -2.68
CA LEU A 201 5.43 -5.19 -1.89
C LEU A 201 4.39 -6.11 -2.52
N PRO A 202 3.92 -5.90 -3.77
CA PRO A 202 2.87 -6.73 -4.32
C PRO A 202 3.29 -8.18 -4.51
N MET A 203 4.58 -8.43 -4.77
CA MET A 203 5.11 -9.79 -4.87
C MET A 203 4.99 -10.50 -3.53
N ILE A 204 5.51 -9.88 -2.47
CA ILE A 204 5.53 -10.51 -1.15
C ILE A 204 4.08 -10.72 -0.66
N GLN A 205 3.18 -9.77 -0.89
CA GLN A 205 1.77 -9.91 -0.55
C GLN A 205 1.07 -11.02 -1.35
N GLY A 206 1.29 -11.07 -2.67
CA GLY A 206 0.77 -12.13 -3.54
C GLY A 206 1.27 -13.51 -3.14
N SER A 207 2.56 -13.63 -2.77
CA SER A 207 3.14 -14.87 -2.27
C SER A 207 2.52 -15.33 -0.95
N VAL A 208 2.29 -14.42 -0.01
CA VAL A 208 1.62 -14.74 1.27
C VAL A 208 0.18 -15.19 1.04
N ALA A 209 -0.56 -14.49 0.18
CA ALA A 209 -1.94 -14.86 -0.18
C ALA A 209 -2.01 -16.23 -0.86
N LEU A 210 -1.13 -16.50 -1.82
CA LEU A 210 -1.08 -17.79 -2.50
C LEU A 210 -0.71 -18.93 -1.55
N LYS A 211 0.32 -18.74 -0.71
CA LYS A 211 0.72 -19.73 0.30
C LYS A 211 -0.45 -20.06 1.23
N PHE A 212 -1.22 -19.05 1.64
CA PHE A 212 -2.40 -19.26 2.47
C PHE A 212 -3.47 -20.10 1.75
N VAL A 213 -3.82 -19.76 0.51
CA VAL A 213 -4.82 -20.51 -0.28
C VAL A 213 -4.37 -21.97 -0.44
N LEU A 214 -3.09 -22.22 -0.72
CA LEU A 214 -2.55 -23.56 -0.83
C LEU A 214 -2.61 -24.33 0.49
N LEU A 215 -2.31 -23.69 1.62
CA LEU A 215 -2.36 -24.32 2.95
C LEU A 215 -3.79 -24.55 3.46
N ALA A 216 -4.75 -23.72 3.08
CA ALA A 216 -6.15 -23.91 3.43
C ALA A 216 -6.75 -25.18 2.81
N ASN A 217 -6.18 -25.65 1.71
CA ASN A 217 -6.68 -26.77 0.93
C ASN A 217 -6.08 -28.12 1.33
N ASN A 218 -4.93 -28.11 2.00
CA ASN A 218 -4.28 -29.33 2.45
C ASN A 218 -4.69 -29.58 3.91
N PRO A 219 -5.24 -30.77 4.25
CA PRO A 219 -5.47 -31.13 5.65
C PRO A 219 -4.15 -31.03 6.41
N PRO A 220 -4.18 -30.75 7.73
CA PRO A 220 -2.98 -30.70 8.54
C PRO A 220 -2.36 -32.11 8.57
N VAL A 221 -1.50 -32.40 7.61
CA VAL A 221 -0.50 -33.46 7.74
C VAL A 221 0.39 -33.00 8.88
N GLU A 222 0.48 -33.80 9.94
CA GLU A 222 1.40 -33.62 11.06
C GLU A 222 2.81 -33.35 10.51
N ARG A 223 3.17 -32.07 10.38
CA ARG A 223 4.46 -31.65 9.85
C ARG A 223 5.23 -30.96 10.96
N SER A 224 6.06 -31.74 11.62
CA SER A 224 7.19 -31.24 12.41
C SER A 224 8.13 -30.48 11.48
N GLY A 225 8.53 -29.25 11.85
CA GLY A 225 9.62 -28.51 11.21
C GLY A 225 9.23 -27.74 9.93
N MET A 226 8.52 -26.62 10.06
CA MET A 226 8.33 -25.68 8.95
C MET A 226 9.56 -24.76 8.83
N SER A 227 10.59 -25.21 8.10
CA SER A 227 11.71 -24.34 7.71
C SER A 227 11.24 -23.36 6.63
N THR A 228 11.34 -22.07 6.92
CA THR A 228 10.83 -20.98 6.07
C THR A 228 11.89 -20.60 5.05
N THR A 229 12.05 -21.40 4.00
CA THR A 229 12.91 -21.03 2.87
C THR A 229 12.03 -20.49 1.74
N ILE A 230 11.86 -19.17 1.70
CA ILE A 230 11.25 -18.48 0.55
C ILE A 230 12.42 -18.00 -0.32
N LEU A 231 12.71 -18.75 -1.38
CA LEU A 231 13.70 -18.34 -2.38
C LEU A 231 13.02 -17.37 -3.36
N LEU A 232 13.37 -16.08 -3.29
CA LEU A 232 12.92 -15.04 -4.21
C LEU A 232 13.85 -15.02 -5.44
N SER A 233 13.32 -15.26 -6.64
CA SER A 233 13.99 -14.99 -7.91
C SER A 233 13.62 -13.58 -8.38
N SER A 234 14.61 -12.70 -8.54
CA SER A 234 14.43 -11.27 -8.84
C SER A 234 14.88 -10.92 -10.26
N THR A 235 13.98 -10.93 -11.25
CA THR A 235 14.19 -10.13 -12.49
C THR A 235 12.92 -9.76 -13.28
N THR A 236 11.72 -10.17 -12.85
CA THR A 236 10.43 -9.82 -13.50
C THR A 236 9.33 -9.47 -12.49
N SER A 237 9.65 -8.53 -11.59
CA SER A 237 9.01 -8.38 -10.27
C SER A 237 7.55 -7.90 -10.27
N GLY A 238 7.21 -6.80 -10.96
CA GLY A 238 5.85 -6.25 -10.91
C GLY A 238 4.81 -7.12 -11.63
N VAL A 239 5.16 -7.63 -12.82
CA VAL A 239 4.28 -8.50 -13.62
C VAL A 239 4.00 -9.81 -12.90
N LEU A 240 5.01 -10.40 -12.24
CA LEU A 240 4.84 -11.62 -11.46
C LEU A 240 3.86 -11.42 -10.29
N GLY A 241 3.95 -10.29 -9.58
CA GLY A 241 3.00 -9.94 -8.52
C GLY A 241 1.55 -9.85 -9.01
N SER A 242 1.33 -9.20 -10.16
CA SER A 242 0.00 -9.14 -10.79
C SER A 242 -0.48 -10.52 -11.26
N ILE A 243 0.38 -11.33 -11.88
CA ILE A 243 0.06 -12.72 -12.27
C ILE A 243 -0.32 -13.55 -11.05
N LEU A 244 0.41 -13.43 -9.93
CA LEU A 244 0.11 -14.13 -8.69
C LEU A 244 -1.25 -13.74 -8.13
N ASN A 245 -1.58 -12.44 -8.11
CA ASN A 245 -2.89 -11.97 -7.66
C ASN A 245 -4.03 -12.45 -8.59
N CYS A 246 -3.83 -12.43 -9.91
CA CYS A 246 -4.77 -13.00 -10.88
C CYS A 246 -4.95 -14.51 -10.68
N ALA A 247 -3.88 -15.25 -10.40
CA ALA A 247 -3.92 -16.68 -10.11
C ALA A 247 -4.74 -16.97 -8.84
N VAL A 248 -4.58 -16.15 -7.78
CA VAL A 248 -5.40 -16.24 -6.57
C VAL A 248 -6.88 -16.05 -6.89
N LEU A 249 -7.24 -15.00 -7.64
CA LEU A 249 -8.64 -14.77 -8.06
C LEU A 249 -9.18 -15.91 -8.92
N HIS A 250 -8.39 -16.43 -9.86
CA HIS A 250 -8.78 -17.57 -10.69
C HIS A 250 -9.04 -18.83 -9.87
N VAL A 251 -8.17 -19.14 -8.89
CA VAL A 251 -8.35 -20.29 -7.99
C VAL A 251 -9.59 -20.13 -7.12
N LEU A 252 -9.85 -18.92 -6.62
CA LEU A 252 -11.06 -18.61 -5.85
C LEU A 252 -12.33 -18.77 -6.71
N TRP A 253 -12.31 -18.30 -7.95
CA TRP A 253 -13.42 -18.42 -8.91
C TRP A 253 -13.71 -19.89 -9.26
N LYS A 254 -12.67 -20.64 -9.67
CA LYS A 254 -12.81 -22.03 -10.14
C LYS A 254 -13.37 -22.96 -9.05
N ARG A 255 -13.04 -22.71 -7.79
CA ARG A 255 -13.42 -23.58 -6.67
C ARG A 255 -14.89 -23.48 -6.25
N LYS A 256 -15.69 -22.59 -6.85
CA LYS A 256 -17.12 -22.41 -6.52
C LYS A 256 -17.34 -22.40 -4.99
N TYR A 257 -16.52 -21.66 -4.26
CA TYR A 257 -16.70 -21.57 -2.82
C TYR A 257 -18.15 -21.15 -2.55
N PRO A 258 -18.87 -21.83 -1.64
CA PRO A 258 -20.20 -21.39 -1.25
C PRO A 258 -20.10 -19.91 -0.87
N THR A 259 -21.14 -19.13 -1.19
CA THR A 259 -21.26 -17.66 -0.96
C THR A 259 -21.10 -17.21 0.50
N ASN A 260 -20.66 -18.12 1.36
CA ASN A 260 -20.19 -17.92 2.71
C ASN A 260 -19.20 -16.75 2.80
N LEU A 261 -19.35 -15.99 3.89
CA LEU A 261 -18.63 -14.77 4.24
C LEU A 261 -17.11 -14.80 4.09
N LEU A 262 -16.47 -15.97 4.15
CA LEU A 262 -15.01 -16.09 4.06
C LEU A 262 -14.50 -15.92 2.63
N ALA A 263 -15.17 -16.51 1.64
CA ALA A 263 -14.79 -16.36 0.23
C ALA A 263 -14.95 -14.90 -0.22
N TYR A 264 -16.03 -14.25 0.21
CA TYR A 264 -16.29 -12.83 -0.04
C TYR A 264 -15.15 -11.93 0.49
N ARG A 265 -14.66 -12.16 1.71
CA ARG A 265 -13.58 -11.36 2.31
C ARG A 265 -12.23 -11.56 1.64
N ILE A 266 -11.89 -12.80 1.29
CA ILE A 266 -10.65 -13.10 0.58
C ILE A 266 -10.69 -12.47 -0.82
N SER A 267 -11.82 -12.56 -1.53
CA SER A 267 -11.98 -11.95 -2.84
C SER A 267 -11.87 -10.43 -2.82
N ILE A 268 -12.49 -9.75 -1.85
CA ILE A 268 -12.37 -8.28 -1.73
C ILE A 268 -10.93 -7.87 -1.42
N THR A 269 -10.27 -8.57 -0.50
CA THR A 269 -8.89 -8.26 -0.13
C THR A 269 -7.96 -8.51 -1.31
N ALA A 270 -8.10 -9.63 -2.01
CA ALA A 270 -7.33 -9.95 -3.21
C ALA A 270 -7.58 -8.95 -4.36
N LEU A 271 -8.84 -8.52 -4.55
CA LEU A 271 -9.19 -7.52 -5.55
C LEU A 271 -8.59 -6.15 -5.22
N GLN A 272 -8.67 -5.73 -3.95
CA GLN A 272 -8.03 -4.51 -3.47
C GLN A 272 -6.52 -4.55 -3.75
N TRP A 273 -5.84 -5.64 -3.38
CA TRP A 273 -4.40 -5.76 -3.62
C TRP A 273 -4.04 -5.90 -5.09
N LEU A 274 -4.86 -6.57 -5.91
CA LEU A 274 -4.65 -6.60 -7.36
C LEU A 274 -4.76 -5.20 -7.96
N LEU A 275 -5.77 -4.44 -7.55
CA LEU A 275 -5.97 -3.07 -8.03
C LEU A 275 -4.78 -2.20 -7.62
N MET A 276 -4.38 -2.25 -6.35
CA MET A 276 -3.24 -1.49 -5.84
C MET A 276 -1.92 -1.92 -6.52
N SER A 277 -1.69 -3.22 -6.69
CA SER A 277 -0.53 -3.78 -7.39
C SER A 277 -0.48 -3.34 -8.85
N SER A 278 -1.61 -3.39 -9.56
CA SER A 278 -1.69 -3.01 -10.97
C SER A 278 -1.44 -1.53 -11.14
N ILE A 279 -2.03 -0.70 -10.26
CA ILE A 279 -1.82 0.75 -10.30
C ILE A 279 -0.37 1.09 -9.94
N VAL A 280 0.16 0.55 -8.84
CA VAL A 280 1.55 0.78 -8.42
C VAL A 280 2.52 0.32 -9.51
N THR A 281 2.31 -0.85 -10.13
CA THR A 281 3.17 -1.33 -11.23
C THR A 281 3.08 -0.44 -12.46
N ALA A 282 1.88 0.01 -12.83
CA ALA A 282 1.68 0.90 -13.97
C ALA A 282 2.34 2.27 -13.77
N LEU A 283 2.33 2.79 -12.54
CA LEU A 283 2.81 4.13 -12.21
C LEU A 283 4.29 4.17 -11.80
N SER A 284 4.77 3.14 -11.12
CA SER A 284 6.17 3.05 -10.66
C SER A 284 7.18 2.87 -11.79
N ASN A 285 6.73 2.38 -12.96
CA ASN A 285 7.52 2.39 -14.19
C ASN A 285 7.72 3.80 -14.79
N LYS A 286 7.03 4.82 -14.25
CA LYS A 286 7.05 6.18 -14.80
C LYS A 286 7.68 7.21 -13.87
N ALA A 287 8.04 6.85 -12.63
CA ALA A 287 8.47 7.81 -11.63
C ALA A 287 9.77 7.43 -10.90
N HIS A 288 10.72 8.39 -10.80
CA HIS A 288 11.54 8.77 -9.61
C HIS A 288 13.05 8.98 -9.86
N LEU A 289 13.58 10.14 -9.41
CA LEU A 289 14.94 10.41 -8.88
C LEU A 289 15.02 11.85 -8.28
N TYR A 290 15.99 12.12 -7.38
CA TYR A 290 16.12 13.34 -6.54
C TYR A 290 17.56 13.92 -6.54
N HIS A 291 17.74 15.25 -6.52
CA HIS A 291 19.04 15.93 -6.42
C HIS A 291 19.15 16.95 -5.26
N SER A 292 20.38 17.28 -4.86
CA SER A 292 20.77 17.79 -3.53
C SER A 292 21.18 19.26 -3.49
N SER A 293 21.29 19.96 -4.61
CA SER A 293 21.90 21.29 -4.65
C SER A 293 20.98 22.42 -4.15
N SER A 294 19.67 22.17 -3.98
CA SER A 294 18.70 23.28 -3.79
C SER A 294 17.50 23.02 -2.85
N GLY A 295 17.44 21.90 -2.10
CA GLY A 295 16.38 21.68 -1.10
C GLY A 295 14.98 21.38 -1.66
N HIS A 296 14.92 20.96 -2.92
CA HIS A 296 13.69 20.74 -3.69
C HIS A 296 13.38 19.24 -3.86
N ILE A 297 12.14 18.79 -3.56
CA ILE A 297 11.70 17.42 -3.89
C ILE A 297 11.12 17.39 -5.31
N VAL A 298 11.58 16.49 -6.17
CA VAL A 298 11.02 16.28 -7.52
C VAL A 298 10.33 14.91 -7.60
N VAL A 299 9.06 14.90 -7.96
CA VAL A 299 8.30 13.71 -8.34
C VAL A 299 8.29 13.64 -9.86
N PHE A 300 9.00 12.65 -10.40
CA PHE A 300 9.18 12.51 -11.85
C PHE A 300 8.04 11.70 -12.49
N GLY A 301 7.68 12.06 -13.71
CA GLY A 301 6.74 11.33 -14.56
C GLY A 301 7.26 11.31 -16.00
N PHE A 302 7.80 10.19 -16.47
CA PHE A 302 8.24 10.06 -17.87
C PHE A 302 7.01 9.97 -18.80
N ILE A 303 6.95 10.84 -19.80
CA ILE A 303 6.02 10.71 -20.92
C ILE A 303 6.85 10.24 -22.11
N ALA A 304 6.78 8.95 -22.42
CA ALA A 304 7.27 8.48 -23.72
C ALA A 304 6.30 9.02 -24.79
N THR A 305 6.79 9.94 -25.63
CA THR A 305 6.15 10.33 -26.90
C THR A 305 6.93 9.75 -28.05
#